data_AF-A0A2N5MEN5-F1
#
_entry.id   AF-A0A2N5MEN5-F1
#
_cell.length_a   1.000
_cell.length_b   1.000
_cell.length_c   1.000
_cell.angle_alpha   90.00
_cell.angle_beta   90.00
_cell.angle_gamma   90.00
#
_symmetry.space_group_name_H-M   'P 1'
#
loop_
_entity.id
_entity.type
_entity.pdbx_description
1 polymer ?
#
loop_
_entity_poly.entity_id
_entity_poly.type
_entity_poly.pdbx_seq_one_letter_code
_entity_poly.pdbx_strand_id
1 'polypeptide(L)'
;MQRSRIIRTFVLGQPSILIKDGQMMMKEIKKARLTTDELEIALRKQKVGNIQDVAECFLESSGKFSVTLKPNKSAAVTKRIFKN
;
A
#
# COMPACT_ATOMS: atom_id res chain seq x y z
N MET A 1 7.18 -28.16 -20.11
CA MET A 1 5.89 -27.73 -19.49
C MET A 1 5.92 -26.23 -19.25
N GLN A 2 5.41 -25.42 -20.18
CA GLN A 2 5.29 -23.96 -20.01
C GLN A 2 3.90 -23.67 -19.44
N ARG A 3 3.74 -23.69 -18.11
CA ARG A 3 2.49 -23.27 -17.46
C ARG A 3 2.70 -21.89 -16.85
N SER A 4 1.87 -20.94 -17.31
CA SER A 4 1.69 -19.58 -16.76
C SER A 4 2.63 -18.48 -17.29
N ARG A 5 2.37 -18.01 -18.52
CA ARG A 5 2.92 -16.74 -19.04
C ARG A 5 1.87 -15.64 -19.24
N ILE A 6 0.63 -15.85 -18.78
CA ILE A 6 -0.51 -15.00 -19.13
C ILE A 6 -0.93 -14.03 -17.98
N ILE A 7 -0.44 -14.19 -16.75
CA ILE A 7 -0.93 -13.41 -15.59
C ILE A 7 0.06 -12.32 -15.13
N ARG A 8 1.07 -11.95 -15.94
CA ARG A 8 2.09 -10.95 -15.51
C ARG A 8 1.73 -9.51 -15.88
N THR A 9 0.67 -9.27 -16.66
CA THR A 9 0.51 -7.99 -17.37
C THR A 9 -0.54 -7.04 -16.78
N PHE A 10 -1.49 -7.51 -15.96
CA PHE A 10 -2.65 -6.69 -15.57
C PHE A 10 -2.54 -5.93 -14.23
N VAL A 11 -1.42 -6.00 -13.52
CA VAL A 11 -1.32 -5.45 -12.14
C VAL A 11 -0.55 -4.12 -12.08
N LEU A 12 0.18 -3.74 -13.13
CA LEU A 12 1.16 -2.64 -13.08
C LEU A 12 0.62 -1.25 -13.46
N GLY A 13 -0.67 -1.13 -13.79
CA GLY A 13 -1.20 0.10 -14.40
C GLY A 13 -1.86 1.08 -13.43
N GLN A 14 -2.60 0.59 -12.43
CA GLN A 14 -3.44 1.43 -11.58
C GLN A 14 -3.05 1.36 -10.10
N PRO A 15 -3.06 2.50 -9.39
CA PRO A 15 -2.83 2.51 -7.96
C PRO A 15 -3.86 1.64 -7.25
N SER A 16 -3.40 0.80 -6.32
CA SER A 16 -4.25 -0.14 -5.60
C SER A 16 -4.28 0.24 -4.12
N ILE A 17 -5.48 0.35 -3.54
CA ILE A 17 -5.63 0.57 -2.11
C ILE A 17 -5.38 -0.74 -1.36
N LEU A 18 -4.32 -0.77 -0.55
CA LEU A 18 -3.90 -1.93 0.24
C LEU A 18 -4.40 -1.88 1.67
N ILE A 19 -4.61 -0.68 2.23
CA ILE A 19 -5.18 -0.49 3.57
C ILE A 19 -6.23 0.60 3.50
N LYS A 20 -7.37 0.37 4.14
CA LYS A 20 -8.44 1.36 4.33
C LYS A 20 -8.95 1.30 5.75
N ASP A 21 -8.97 2.45 6.41
CA ASP A 21 -9.43 2.64 7.80
C ASP A 21 -8.80 1.67 8.82
N GLY A 22 -7.54 1.27 8.58
CA GLY A 22 -6.79 0.33 9.41
C GLY A 22 -7.06 -1.14 9.11
N GLN A 23 -7.77 -1.44 8.01
CA GLN A 23 -8.04 -2.81 7.56
C GLN A 23 -7.23 -3.12 6.30
N MET A 24 -6.60 -4.30 6.25
CA MET A 24 -5.88 -4.77 5.08
C MET A 24 -6.83 -5.25 3.99
N MET A 25 -6.66 -4.74 2.78
CA MET A 25 -7.41 -5.14 1.59
C MET A 25 -6.78 -6.40 1.00
N MET A 26 -6.99 -7.56 1.66
CA MET A 26 -6.32 -8.83 1.32
C MET A 26 -6.46 -9.24 -0.15
N LYS A 27 -7.60 -8.93 -0.78
CA LYS A 27 -7.81 -9.18 -2.22
C LYS A 27 -6.84 -8.36 -3.08
N GLU A 28 -6.64 -7.09 -2.75
CA GLU A 28 -5.74 -6.20 -3.48
C GLU A 28 -4.27 -6.51 -3.19
N ILE A 29 -3.92 -6.85 -1.95
CA ILE A 29 -2.58 -7.33 -1.57
C ILE A 29 -2.20 -8.58 -2.38
N LYS A 30 -3.12 -9.55 -2.49
CA LYS A 30 -2.92 -10.76 -3.30
C LYS A 30 -2.79 -10.46 -4.79
N LYS A 31 -3.60 -9.54 -5.33
CA LYS A 31 -3.49 -9.09 -6.73
C LYS A 31 -2.16 -8.41 -7.00
N ALA A 32 -1.70 -7.57 -6.06
CA ALA A 32 -0.41 -6.90 -6.07
C ALA A 32 0.78 -7.86 -5.91
N ARG A 33 0.53 -9.14 -5.62
CA ARG A 33 1.53 -10.18 -5.31
C ARG A 33 2.43 -9.78 -4.14
N LEU A 34 1.87 -9.05 -3.18
CA LEU A 34 2.53 -8.68 -1.95
C LEU A 34 2.14 -9.63 -0.82
N THR A 35 3.04 -9.80 0.14
CA THR A 35 2.71 -10.39 1.44
C THR A 35 2.31 -9.31 2.44
N THR A 36 1.68 -9.72 3.55
CA THR A 36 1.40 -8.81 4.66
C THR A 36 2.69 -8.30 5.30
N ASP A 37 3.75 -9.11 5.36
CA ASP A 37 5.05 -8.69 5.89
C ASP A 37 5.70 -7.59 5.06
N GLU A 38 5.62 -7.69 3.72
CA GLU A 38 6.14 -6.64 2.82
C GLU A 38 5.39 -5.31 3.03
N LEU A 39 4.07 -5.37 3.22
CA LEU A 39 3.25 -4.20 3.53
C LEU A 39 3.59 -3.62 4.91
N GLU A 40 3.79 -4.45 5.93
CA GLU A 40 4.23 -3.99 7.25
C GLU A 40 5.62 -3.34 7.22
N ILE A 41 6.57 -3.93 6.49
CA ILE A 41 7.89 -3.34 6.28
C ILE A 41 7.77 -1.98 5.60
N ALA A 42 6.88 -1.85 4.59
CA ALA A 42 6.63 -0.57 3.93
C ALA A 42 6.04 0.48 4.88
N LEU A 43 5.10 0.11 5.75
CA LEU A 43 4.56 0.99 6.79
C LEU A 43 5.65 1.44 7.78
N ARG A 44 6.48 0.50 8.26
CA ARG A 44 7.59 0.81 9.18
C ARG A 44 8.59 1.79 8.56
N LYS A 45 8.92 1.63 7.27
CA LYS A 45 9.78 2.58 6.53
C LYS A 45 9.19 3.99 6.49
N GLN A 46 7.86 4.13 6.53
CA GLN A 46 7.16 5.41 6.61
C GLN A 46 6.90 5.87 8.05
N LYS A 47 7.58 5.27 9.04
CA LYS A 47 7.41 5.56 10.47
C LYS A 47 6.00 5.28 11.00
N VAL A 48 5.28 4.36 10.36
CA VAL A 48 3.97 3.89 10.81
C VAL A 48 4.13 2.55 11.51
N GLY A 49 4.00 2.56 12.84
CA GLY A 49 4.16 1.35 13.67
C GLY A 49 2.87 0.56 13.90
N ASN A 50 1.71 1.17 13.67
CA ASN A 50 0.41 0.56 13.90
C ASN A 50 -0.50 0.74 12.69
N ILE A 51 -0.98 -0.38 12.14
CA ILE A 51 -1.91 -0.36 11.01
C ILE A 51 -3.23 0.34 11.35
N GLN A 52 -3.68 0.28 12.61
CA GLN A 52 -4.93 0.90 13.03
C GLN A 52 -4.91 2.42 12.91
N ASP A 53 -3.71 3.03 12.86
CA ASP A 53 -3.53 4.46 12.70
C ASP A 53 -3.56 4.89 11.21
N VAL A 54 -3.55 3.93 10.27
CA VAL A 54 -3.61 4.19 8.83
C VAL A 54 -5.05 4.46 8.40
N ALA A 55 -5.28 5.62 7.76
CA ALA A 55 -6.52 5.89 7.05
C ALA A 55 -6.49 5.20 5.67
N GLU A 56 -5.43 5.41 4.91
CA GLU A 56 -5.28 4.84 3.56
C GLU A 56 -3.84 4.46 3.28
N CYS A 57 -3.61 3.33 2.61
CA CYS A 57 -2.32 2.98 2.03
C CYS A 57 -2.52 2.55 0.58
N PHE A 58 -1.79 3.18 -0.34
CA PHE A 58 -1.80 2.86 -1.77
C PHE A 58 -0.48 2.24 -2.20
N LEU A 59 -0.55 1.26 -3.10
CA LEU A 59 0.55 0.88 -3.97
C LEU A 59 0.38 1.64 -5.28
N GLU A 60 1.24 2.61 -5.54
CA GLU A 60 1.26 3.39 -6.78
C GLU A 60 1.74 2.54 -7.95
N SER A 61 1.40 2.93 -9.19
CA SER A 61 1.90 2.26 -10.41
C SER A 61 3.44 2.26 -10.53
N SER A 62 4.11 3.15 -9.79
CA SER A 62 5.57 3.19 -9.66
C SER A 62 6.17 2.11 -8.76
N GLY A 63 5.33 1.34 -8.04
CA GLY A 63 5.75 0.39 -7.01
C GLY A 63 6.05 1.02 -5.65
N LYS A 64 5.83 2.33 -5.49
CA LYS A 64 5.97 3.05 -4.22
C LYS A 64 4.70 2.96 -3.39
N PHE A 65 4.85 3.06 -2.08
CA PHE A 65 3.73 3.08 -1.14
C PHE A 65 3.43 4.52 -0.70
N SER A 66 2.17 4.92 -0.75
CA SER A 66 1.68 6.19 -0.20
C SER A 66 0.82 5.90 1.03
N VAL A 67 1.11 6.49 2.19
CA VAL A 67 0.37 6.25 3.43
C VAL A 67 -0.19 7.55 3.99
N THR A 68 -1.48 7.52 4.35
CA THR A 68 -2.17 8.61 5.05
C THR A 68 -2.61 8.11 6.43
N LEU A 69 -2.30 8.86 7.48
CA LEU A 69 -2.71 8.56 8.85
C LEU A 69 -4.09 9.14 9.16
N LYS A 70 -4.78 8.53 10.13
CA LYS A 70 -6.04 9.05 10.68
C LYS A 70 -5.81 10.43 11.35
N PRO A 71 -6.80 11.34 11.34
CA PRO A 71 -6.65 12.72 11.82
C PRO A 71 -6.10 12.82 13.25
N ASN A 72 -6.54 11.92 14.15
CA ASN A 72 -6.20 11.95 15.58
C ASN A 72 -4.86 11.29 15.94
N LYS A 73 -4.07 10.85 14.94
CA LYS A 73 -2.80 10.14 15.12
C LYS A 73 -1.64 10.78 14.36
N SER A 74 -1.89 11.93 13.72
CA SER A 74 -0.90 12.65 12.92
C SER A 74 0.12 13.39 13.79
N ALA A 75 0.98 12.66 14.50
CA ALA A 75 2.23 13.22 14.99
C ALA A 75 3.23 13.26 13.82
N ALA A 76 3.26 14.38 13.11
CA ALA A 76 4.38 14.83 12.28
C ALA A 76 4.92 13.87 11.19
N VAL A 77 4.06 13.28 10.36
CA VAL A 77 4.49 12.81 9.02
C VAL A 77 3.85 13.71 7.97
N THR A 78 4.68 14.60 7.44
CA THR A 78 4.40 15.61 6.42
C THR A 78 3.44 15.08 5.35
N LYS A 79 2.24 15.64 5.38
CA LYS A 79 1.20 15.51 4.36
C LYS A 79 1.72 16.12 3.04
N ARG A 80 1.43 15.42 1.94
CA ARG A 80 1.50 15.86 0.53
C ARG A 80 2.89 15.98 -0.10
N ILE A 81 3.25 14.93 -0.85
CA ILE A 81 3.98 15.12 -2.11
C ILE A 81 3.04 14.66 -3.23
N PHE A 82 2.11 15.53 -3.61
CA PHE A 82 1.56 15.55 -4.96
C PHE A 82 1.78 16.96 -5.48
N LYS A 83 2.79 17.12 -6.34
CA LYS A 83 2.86 18.24 -7.26
C LYS A 83 3.44 17.74 -8.58
N ASN A 84 2.51 17.59 -9.53
CA ASN A 84 2.65 17.57 -10.99
C ASN A 84 3.56 16.51 -11.63
#